data_AF-A9KKR0-F1
#
_entry.id   AF-A9KKR0-F1
#
_cell.length_a   1.000
_cell.length_b   1.000
_cell.length_c   1.000
_cell.angle_alpha   90.00
_cell.angle_beta   90.00
_cell.angle_gamma   90.00
#
_symmetry.space_group_name_H-M   'P 1'
#
loop_
_entity.id
_entity.type
_entity.pdbx_description
1 polymer ?
#
loop_
_entity_poly.entity_id
_entity_poly.type
_entity_poly.pdbx_seq_one_letter_code
_entity_poly.pdbx_strand_id
1 'polypeptide(L)'
;MKIVKKDYRIVLLCIILLLSIVFEKTLVVQASTNYITRGYFIKLVCQEIGITAKGTTNQAYINAAIENGIIAQNTFSDYERNVSKMDAAVILVNAHESLYGNTLSEDLIQTIFEKRITDINKIPEYRQIPFAKAYAYGYIKGSSDGSYTTSSTFNPTQKISKATALSFISMLKVENMRSRITEDGQLIRTTNLPKFAEFYSYILASYPNAFYDWEFGFMKNYHTRYQDGKPYEEYLYETGEYKDGINFAYPATVKNYKKDQLMYTLLDGTKTNYEGMINDAWLTWEKNIEEYLWNVFNVDYRTIEKNKQWYNAVTMTSIYYKSNKTYLDNYINEYISLAKKNKTIIECDKIAFDKSGIYKNSNGTYIRVYVHYKIKSSINNKQVLLSPLAFTFERYPNFLNVKLYEWRNGYFDLVLLPDGSIDSGIFNDYFHDVNVLGR
;
A
#
# COMPACT_ATOMS: atom_id res chain seq x y z
N MET A 1 63.73 16.35 66.22
CA MET A 1 62.39 16.59 65.65
C MET A 1 62.31 15.95 64.26
N LYS A 2 61.90 14.67 64.16
CA LYS A 2 61.74 13.98 62.88
C LYS A 2 60.29 14.12 62.44
N ILE A 3 60.04 15.05 61.52
CA ILE A 3 58.72 15.21 60.90
C ILE A 3 58.57 14.08 59.88
N VAL A 4 57.66 13.15 60.16
CA VAL A 4 57.24 12.12 59.21
C VAL A 4 56.59 12.83 58.03
N LYS A 5 57.26 12.84 56.87
CA LYS A 5 56.67 13.29 55.61
C LYS A 5 55.49 12.39 55.30
N LYS A 6 54.28 12.89 55.54
CA LYS A 6 53.03 12.21 55.18
C LYS A 6 53.04 12.00 53.68
N ASP A 7 52.95 10.76 53.22
CA ASP A 7 53.14 10.40 51.82
C ASP A 7 51.86 10.75 51.02
N TYR A 8 51.70 12.04 50.72
CA TYR A 8 50.55 12.60 49.98
C TYR A 8 50.34 11.93 48.62
N ARG A 9 51.36 11.25 48.09
CA ARG A 9 51.29 10.49 46.84
C ARG A 9 50.34 9.29 46.92
N ILE A 10 50.29 8.59 48.06
CA ILE A 10 49.40 7.43 48.25
C ILE A 10 47.95 7.89 48.35
N VAL A 11 47.70 8.97 49.09
CA VAL A 11 46.36 9.57 49.23
C VAL A 11 45.85 10.09 47.88
N LEU A 12 46.71 10.75 47.11
CA LEU A 12 46.35 11.24 45.77
C LEU A 12 46.05 10.09 44.80
N LEU A 13 46.82 9.00 44.85
CA LEU A 13 46.56 7.78 44.06
C LEU A 13 45.23 7.13 44.42
N CYS A 14 44.87 7.03 45.71
CA CYS A 14 43.57 6.52 46.13
C CYS A 14 42.41 7.41 45.68
N ILE A 15 42.57 8.74 45.70
CA ILE A 15 41.56 9.69 45.22
C ILE A 15 41.39 9.58 43.70
N ILE A 16 42.49 9.44 42.95
CA ILE A 16 42.43 9.24 41.49
C ILE A 16 41.75 7.90 41.15
N LEU A 17 42.06 6.82 41.88
CA LEU A 17 41.41 5.51 41.70
C LEU A 17 39.91 5.55 42.00
N LEU A 18 39.51 6.22 43.10
CA LEU A 18 38.10 6.44 43.45
C LEU A 18 37.39 7.31 42.41
N LEU A 19 38.04 8.36 41.91
CA LEU A 19 37.50 9.21 40.84
C LEU A 19 37.37 8.45 39.52
N SER A 20 38.29 7.55 39.17
CA SER A 20 38.16 6.71 37.96
C SER A 20 37.03 5.69 38.06
N ILE A 21 36.76 5.13 39.24
CA ILE A 21 35.61 4.22 39.45
C ILE A 21 34.28 4.99 39.38
N VAL A 22 34.26 6.23 39.87
CA VAL A 22 33.08 7.12 39.76
C VAL A 22 32.89 7.57 38.30
N PHE A 23 33.97 7.89 37.58
CA PHE A 23 33.92 8.29 36.17
C PHE A 23 33.49 7.15 35.24
N GLU A 24 33.97 5.92 35.46
CA GLU A 24 33.49 4.73 34.74
C GLU A 24 32.00 4.50 35.01
N LYS A 25 31.54 4.60 36.28
CA LYS A 25 30.11 4.53 36.58
C LYS A 25 29.32 5.65 35.91
N THR A 26 29.80 6.89 35.88
CA THR A 26 29.07 7.98 35.23
C THR A 26 29.07 7.89 33.71
N LEU A 27 30.13 7.37 33.07
CA LEU A 27 30.14 7.13 31.62
C LEU A 27 29.32 5.89 31.23
N VAL A 28 29.29 4.84 32.06
CA VAL A 28 28.39 3.68 31.90
C VAL A 28 26.93 4.09 32.18
N VAL A 29 26.68 5.07 33.05
CA VAL A 29 25.34 5.65 33.31
C VAL A 29 24.94 6.71 32.27
N GLN A 30 25.90 7.40 31.64
CA GLN A 30 25.66 8.32 30.51
C GLN A 30 25.57 7.63 29.15
N ALA A 31 26.03 6.39 29.03
CA ALA A 31 25.45 5.46 28.07
C ALA A 31 24.09 5.03 28.60
N SER A 32 23.09 5.93 28.56
CA SER A 32 21.70 5.55 28.73
C SER A 32 21.48 4.33 27.84
N THR A 33 21.16 3.17 28.41
CA THR A 33 21.00 1.97 27.59
C THR A 33 20.01 2.32 26.49
N ASN A 34 20.42 2.26 25.23
CA ASN A 34 19.56 2.63 24.10
C ASN A 34 18.27 1.81 24.04
N TYR A 35 18.15 0.77 24.86
CA TYR A 35 17.07 -0.19 24.98
C TYR A 35 16.49 -0.17 26.41
N ILE A 36 15.25 -0.62 26.54
CA ILE A 36 14.57 -0.79 27.83
C ILE A 36 14.18 -2.25 28.06
N THR A 37 14.05 -2.63 29.33
CA THR A 37 13.61 -3.98 29.72
C THR A 37 12.09 -4.15 29.55
N ARG A 38 11.62 -5.39 29.46
CA ARG A 38 10.19 -5.72 29.41
C ARG A 38 9.45 -5.20 30.63
N GLY A 39 10.00 -5.38 31.83
CA GLY A 39 9.40 -4.91 33.07
C GLY A 39 9.24 -3.39 33.11
N TYR A 40 10.24 -2.65 32.63
CA TYR A 40 10.12 -1.20 32.55
C TYR A 40 9.11 -0.75 31.48
N PHE A 41 9.06 -1.43 30.34
CA PHE A 41 8.04 -1.14 29.31
C PHE A 41 6.62 -1.39 29.81
N ILE A 42 6.37 -2.51 30.50
CA ILE A 42 5.07 -2.81 31.15
C ILE A 42 4.69 -1.71 32.12
N LYS A 43 5.63 -1.25 32.97
CA LYS A 43 5.40 -0.12 33.87
C LYS A 43 4.94 1.13 33.12
N LEU A 44 5.63 1.51 32.03
CA LEU A 44 5.26 2.67 31.23
C LEU A 44 3.86 2.52 30.62
N VAL A 45 3.52 1.35 30.08
CA VAL A 45 2.19 1.07 29.53
C VAL A 45 1.12 1.18 30.61
N CYS A 46 1.28 0.50 31.75
CA CYS A 46 0.33 0.57 32.86
C CYS A 46 0.09 2.00 33.34
N GLN A 47 1.17 2.79 33.49
CA GLN A 47 1.07 4.20 33.87
C GLN A 47 0.28 5.00 32.83
N GLU A 48 0.54 4.76 31.55
CA GLU A 48 -0.11 5.49 30.46
C GLU A 48 -1.61 5.22 30.39
N ILE A 49 -2.02 3.98 30.64
CA ILE A 49 -3.43 3.55 30.61
C ILE A 49 -4.14 3.69 31.98
N GLY A 50 -3.47 4.28 32.98
CA GLY A 50 -4.08 4.59 34.28
C GLY A 50 -4.13 3.45 35.30
N ILE A 51 -3.41 2.34 35.06
CA ILE A 51 -3.31 1.23 36.03
C ILE A 51 -2.36 1.64 37.18
N THR A 52 -2.89 1.62 38.39
CA THR A 52 -2.14 1.87 39.63
C THR A 52 -1.52 0.59 40.17
N ALA A 53 -0.27 0.64 40.61
CA ALA A 53 0.42 -0.48 41.26
C ALA A 53 0.62 -0.23 42.76
N LYS A 54 0.75 -1.32 43.53
CA LYS A 54 1.10 -1.27 44.97
C LYS A 54 2.60 -1.02 45.16
N GLY A 55 3.07 0.14 44.69
CA GLY A 55 4.47 0.56 44.72
C GLY A 55 4.94 1.14 43.38
N THR A 56 6.21 1.57 43.32
CA THR A 56 6.79 2.23 42.15
C THR A 56 7.80 1.37 41.38
N THR A 57 8.05 0.14 41.83
CA THR A 57 9.01 -0.79 41.21
C THR A 57 8.44 -1.43 39.94
N ASN A 58 9.31 -1.92 39.04
CA ASN A 58 8.86 -2.66 37.86
C ASN A 58 8.05 -3.90 38.26
N GLN A 59 8.44 -4.62 39.31
CA GLN A 59 7.71 -5.80 39.80
C GLN A 59 6.29 -5.46 40.26
N ALA A 60 6.08 -4.34 40.93
CA ALA A 60 4.75 -3.91 41.35
C ALA A 60 3.82 -3.68 40.15
N TYR A 61 4.36 -3.08 39.08
CA TYR A 61 3.61 -2.86 37.84
C TYR A 61 3.42 -4.13 37.01
N ILE A 62 4.36 -5.08 37.03
CA ILE A 62 4.17 -6.41 36.43
C ILE A 62 3.00 -7.12 37.11
N ASN A 63 2.94 -7.11 38.44
CA ASN A 63 1.82 -7.72 39.17
C ASN A 63 0.49 -7.04 38.82
N ALA A 64 0.46 -5.71 38.78
CA ALA A 64 -0.74 -4.97 38.39
C ALA A 64 -1.16 -5.26 36.94
N ALA A 65 -0.20 -5.40 36.01
CA ALA A 65 -0.46 -5.77 34.63
C ALA A 65 -1.09 -7.17 34.51
N ILE A 66 -0.66 -8.12 35.35
CA ILE A 66 -1.27 -9.46 35.43
C ILE A 66 -2.69 -9.39 35.99
N GLU A 67 -2.89 -8.67 37.10
CA GLU A 67 -4.21 -8.49 37.74
C GLU A 67 -5.24 -7.86 36.78
N ASN A 68 -4.79 -6.98 35.89
CA ASN A 68 -5.64 -6.28 34.92
C ASN A 68 -5.64 -6.93 33.52
N GLY A 69 -5.05 -8.12 33.36
CA GLY A 69 -5.08 -8.86 32.09
C GLY A 69 -4.27 -8.26 30.94
N ILE A 70 -3.38 -7.29 31.20
CA ILE A 70 -2.47 -6.73 30.19
C ILE A 70 -1.43 -7.77 29.76
N ILE A 71 -1.02 -8.64 30.69
CA ILE A 71 -0.20 -9.83 30.42
C ILE A 71 -0.70 -10.99 31.29
N ALA A 72 -0.36 -12.22 30.91
CA ALA A 72 -0.52 -13.40 31.75
C ALA A 72 0.76 -13.66 32.57
N GLN A 73 0.64 -14.46 33.64
CA GLN A 73 1.74 -14.75 34.57
C GLN A 73 3.00 -15.30 33.88
N ASN A 74 2.82 -16.07 32.80
CA ASN A 74 3.89 -16.71 32.03
C ASN A 74 4.09 -16.09 30.64
N THR A 75 3.59 -14.87 30.38
CA THR A 75 3.79 -14.21 29.08
C THR A 75 5.28 -14.03 28.74
N PHE A 76 6.12 -13.73 29.74
CA PHE A 76 7.56 -13.64 29.60
C PHE A 76 8.27 -14.44 30.69
N SER A 77 9.34 -15.14 30.32
CA SER A 77 10.20 -15.88 31.26
C SER A 77 11.23 -15.01 31.97
N ASP A 78 11.51 -13.82 31.43
CA ASP A 78 12.53 -12.90 31.94
C ASP A 78 12.09 -11.46 31.65
N TYR A 79 11.83 -10.70 32.71
CA TYR A 79 11.37 -9.31 32.65
C TYR A 79 12.52 -8.29 32.59
N GLU A 80 13.74 -8.70 32.89
CA GLU A 80 14.95 -7.86 32.78
C GLU A 80 15.55 -7.90 31.37
N ARG A 81 15.14 -8.86 30.54
CA ARG A 81 15.46 -8.86 29.11
C ARG A 81 14.93 -7.60 28.42
N ASN A 82 15.73 -7.09 27.49
CA ASN A 82 15.31 -6.02 26.59
C ASN A 82 14.04 -6.40 25.82
N VAL A 83 13.09 -5.46 25.75
CA VAL A 83 11.83 -5.67 25.04
C VAL A 83 12.06 -5.69 23.52
N SER A 84 11.53 -6.72 22.86
CA SER A 84 11.52 -6.86 21.39
C SER A 84 10.22 -6.33 20.77
N LYS A 85 10.17 -6.19 19.44
CA LYS A 85 8.95 -5.82 18.71
C LYS A 85 7.80 -6.78 19.00
N MET A 86 8.06 -8.09 19.01
CA MET A 86 7.02 -9.08 19.34
C MET A 86 6.57 -9.03 20.80
N ASP A 87 7.49 -8.71 21.73
CA ASP A 87 7.11 -8.52 23.13
C ASP A 87 6.22 -7.28 23.28
N ALA A 88 6.58 -6.18 22.62
CA ALA A 88 5.83 -4.94 22.63
C ALA A 88 4.44 -5.11 22.01
N ALA A 89 4.33 -5.85 20.91
CA ALA A 89 3.04 -6.12 20.24
C ALA A 89 2.01 -6.75 21.19
N VAL A 90 2.41 -7.78 21.95
CA VAL A 90 1.54 -8.44 22.94
C VAL A 90 1.05 -7.44 23.99
N ILE A 91 1.98 -6.68 24.58
CA ILE A 91 1.66 -5.73 25.64
C ILE A 91 0.76 -4.60 25.12
N LEU A 92 1.06 -4.04 23.95
CA LEU A 92 0.33 -2.92 23.35
C LEU A 92 -1.07 -3.30 22.89
N VAL A 93 -1.25 -4.49 22.32
CA VAL A 93 -2.58 -4.96 21.89
C VAL A 93 -3.50 -5.14 23.08
N ASN A 94 -3.03 -5.80 24.13
CA ASN A 94 -3.85 -6.00 25.33
C ASN A 94 -4.18 -4.66 26.01
N ALA A 95 -3.21 -3.74 26.06
CA ALA A 95 -3.44 -2.38 26.56
C ALA A 95 -4.43 -1.58 25.69
N HIS A 96 -4.31 -1.67 24.36
CA HIS A 96 -5.24 -1.04 23.43
C HIS A 96 -6.65 -1.59 23.63
N GLU A 97 -6.82 -2.91 23.65
CA GLU A 97 -8.13 -3.55 23.75
C GLU A 97 -8.76 -3.32 25.13
N SER A 98 -7.95 -3.17 26.19
CA SER A 98 -8.44 -2.72 27.50
C SER A 98 -9.00 -1.29 27.49
N LEU A 99 -8.49 -0.41 26.63
CA LEU A 99 -8.94 0.98 26.53
C LEU A 99 -10.10 1.17 25.54
N TYR A 100 -10.06 0.45 24.42
CA TYR A 100 -10.89 0.75 23.24
C TYR A 100 -11.70 -0.45 22.75
N GLY A 101 -11.50 -1.64 23.33
CA GLY A 101 -12.05 -2.89 22.80
C GLY A 101 -11.32 -3.36 21.54
N ASN A 102 -11.71 -4.54 21.04
CA ASN A 102 -11.25 -5.03 19.75
C ASN A 102 -12.12 -4.43 18.64
N THR A 103 -11.51 -3.70 17.72
CA THR A 103 -12.18 -3.04 16.59
C THR A 103 -11.85 -3.68 15.23
N LEU A 104 -11.06 -4.76 15.22
CA LEU A 104 -10.56 -5.40 14.00
C LEU A 104 -11.38 -6.63 13.65
N SER A 105 -11.70 -6.78 12.37
CA SER A 105 -12.34 -7.99 11.83
C SER A 105 -11.35 -9.15 11.73
N GLU A 106 -11.86 -10.39 11.81
CA GLU A 106 -11.05 -11.60 11.64
C GLU A 106 -10.45 -11.67 10.22
N ASP A 107 -11.22 -11.29 9.19
CA ASP A 107 -10.77 -11.27 7.80
C ASP A 107 -9.56 -10.34 7.56
N LEU A 108 -9.54 -9.17 8.22
CA LEU A 108 -8.40 -8.25 8.13
C LEU A 108 -7.16 -8.88 8.77
N ILE A 109 -7.30 -9.50 9.95
CA ILE A 109 -6.20 -10.16 10.64
C ILE A 109 -5.66 -11.32 9.80
N GLN A 110 -6.54 -12.12 9.20
CA GLN A 110 -6.16 -13.21 8.31
C GLN A 110 -5.43 -12.68 7.08
N THR A 111 -5.94 -11.62 6.45
CA THR A 111 -5.28 -10.98 5.30
C THR A 111 -3.89 -10.46 5.65
N ILE A 112 -3.73 -9.83 6.83
CA ILE A 112 -2.44 -9.34 7.32
C ILE A 112 -1.46 -10.50 7.49
N PHE A 113 -1.92 -11.57 8.11
CA PHE A 113 -1.15 -12.78 8.37
C PHE A 113 -0.66 -13.43 7.07
N GLU A 114 -1.56 -13.60 6.11
CA GLU A 114 -1.28 -14.32 4.86
C GLU A 114 -0.46 -13.49 3.86
N LYS A 115 -0.71 -12.18 3.79
CA LYS A 115 -0.27 -11.36 2.65
C LYS A 115 0.53 -10.11 3.01
N ARG A 116 0.60 -9.69 4.28
CA ARG A 116 1.21 -8.39 4.66
C ARG A 116 2.51 -8.53 5.45
N ILE A 117 2.74 -9.64 6.16
CA ILE A 117 3.92 -9.85 7.01
C ILE A 117 4.75 -11.04 6.50
N THR A 118 5.90 -10.78 5.88
CA THR A 118 6.73 -11.84 5.24
C THR A 118 7.44 -12.75 6.24
N ASP A 119 7.78 -12.22 7.42
CA ASP A 119 8.55 -12.93 8.44
C ASP A 119 7.70 -13.36 9.64
N ILE A 120 6.40 -13.55 9.41
CA ILE A 120 5.43 -13.99 10.43
C ILE A 120 5.78 -15.36 11.02
N ASN A 121 6.38 -16.25 10.22
CA ASN A 121 6.83 -17.57 10.64
C ASN A 121 7.98 -17.55 11.66
N LYS A 122 8.66 -16.41 11.84
CA LYS A 122 9.68 -16.21 12.89
C LYS A 122 9.05 -15.91 14.25
N ILE A 123 7.74 -15.75 14.31
CA ILE A 123 6.98 -15.46 15.53
C ILE A 123 6.33 -16.75 16.03
N PRO A 124 6.44 -17.09 17.32
CA PRO A 124 5.70 -18.19 17.91
C PRO A 124 4.18 -18.02 17.70
N GLU A 125 3.47 -19.10 17.39
CA GLU A 125 2.05 -19.10 17.01
C GLU A 125 1.16 -18.26 17.94
N TYR A 126 1.29 -18.46 19.26
CA TYR A 126 0.53 -17.72 20.28
C TYR A 126 0.78 -16.19 20.30
N ARG A 127 1.79 -15.68 19.57
CA ARG A 127 2.11 -14.25 19.43
C ARG A 127 1.83 -13.70 18.04
N GLN A 128 1.50 -14.53 17.06
CA GLN A 128 1.27 -14.09 15.68
C GLN A 128 0.04 -13.17 15.59
N ILE A 129 -1.07 -13.53 16.23
CA ILE A 129 -2.29 -12.71 16.25
C ILE A 129 -2.04 -11.34 16.92
N PRO A 130 -1.48 -11.26 18.15
CA PRO A 130 -1.10 -9.97 18.74
C PRO A 130 -0.16 -9.16 17.84
N PHE A 131 0.75 -9.81 17.11
CA PHE A 131 1.64 -9.09 16.20
C PHE A 131 0.89 -8.49 15.01
N ALA A 132 0.02 -9.27 14.36
CA ALA A 132 -0.84 -8.79 13.29
C ALA A 132 -1.76 -7.65 13.75
N LYS A 133 -2.36 -7.78 14.95
CA LYS A 133 -3.17 -6.72 15.58
C LYS A 133 -2.35 -5.46 15.87
N ALA A 134 -1.12 -5.58 16.37
CA ALA A 134 -0.27 -4.42 16.61
C ALA A 134 0.05 -3.66 15.32
N TYR A 135 0.21 -4.37 14.20
CA TYR A 135 0.34 -3.74 12.88
C TYR A 135 -0.97 -3.10 12.43
N ALA A 136 -2.10 -3.80 12.56
CA ALA A 136 -3.42 -3.31 12.18
C ALA A 136 -3.83 -2.05 12.94
N TYR A 137 -3.60 -2.01 14.25
CA TYR A 137 -3.78 -0.82 15.09
C TYR A 137 -2.73 0.27 14.80
N GLY A 138 -1.74 0.00 13.96
CA GLY A 138 -0.77 0.98 13.50
C GLY A 138 0.37 1.29 14.47
N TYR A 139 0.57 0.48 15.51
CA TYR A 139 1.68 0.65 16.45
C TYR A 139 3.03 0.32 15.83
N ILE A 140 3.09 -0.75 15.04
CA ILE A 140 4.32 -1.22 14.42
C ILE A 140 4.26 -1.07 12.91
N LYS A 141 5.41 -0.76 12.29
CA LYS A 141 5.59 -0.71 10.84
C LYS A 141 6.73 -1.64 10.44
N GLY A 142 6.57 -2.33 9.31
CA GLY A 142 7.63 -3.09 8.66
C GLY A 142 8.47 -2.20 7.74
N SER A 143 9.56 -2.76 7.24
CA SER A 143 10.30 -2.20 6.10
C SER A 143 9.68 -2.74 4.81
N SER A 144 9.47 -1.88 3.81
CA SER A 144 8.94 -2.28 2.52
C SER A 144 9.85 -3.32 1.85
N ASP A 145 9.25 -4.35 1.25
CA ASP A 145 9.97 -5.38 0.48
C ASP A 145 10.27 -4.94 -0.97
N GLY A 146 9.97 -3.67 -1.30
CA GLY A 146 10.20 -3.07 -2.61
C GLY A 146 9.01 -2.28 -3.13
N SER A 147 9.19 -1.62 -4.27
CA SER A 147 8.09 -0.89 -4.92
C SER A 147 7.00 -1.86 -5.39
N TYR A 148 5.75 -1.44 -5.18
CA TYR A 148 4.54 -2.18 -5.51
C TYR A 148 4.41 -3.55 -4.81
N THR A 149 5.11 -3.76 -3.68
CA THR A 149 4.85 -4.93 -2.85
C THR A 149 3.67 -4.67 -1.92
N THR A 150 2.88 -5.70 -1.64
CA THR A 150 1.81 -5.63 -0.65
C THR A 150 2.28 -6.06 0.75
N SER A 151 3.49 -6.62 0.85
CA SER A 151 4.07 -7.14 2.08
C SER A 151 5.20 -6.26 2.63
N SER A 152 5.53 -6.47 3.89
CA SER A 152 6.66 -5.86 4.57
C SER A 152 7.35 -6.82 5.53
N THR A 153 8.65 -6.61 5.74
CA THR A 153 9.48 -7.36 6.71
C THR A 153 9.58 -6.60 8.04
N PHE A 154 9.32 -7.26 9.17
CA PHE A 154 9.21 -6.58 10.47
C PHE A 154 10.38 -6.81 11.42
N ASN A 155 11.15 -7.89 11.27
CA ASN A 155 12.20 -8.32 12.20
C ASN A 155 11.67 -8.44 13.65
N PRO A 156 10.70 -9.33 13.92
CA PRO A 156 9.91 -9.35 15.16
C PRO A 156 10.73 -9.56 16.45
N THR A 157 11.87 -10.25 16.36
CA THR A 157 12.76 -10.51 17.50
C THR A 157 13.70 -9.34 17.83
N GLN A 158 13.71 -8.30 16.99
CA GLN A 158 14.56 -7.13 17.17
C GLN A 158 14.17 -6.37 18.45
N LYS A 159 15.15 -6.10 19.32
CA LYS A 159 15.01 -5.22 20.48
C LYS A 159 14.66 -3.79 20.05
N ILE A 160 13.72 -3.15 20.74
CA ILE A 160 13.30 -1.78 20.43
C ILE A 160 14.04 -0.76 21.29
N SER A 161 14.34 0.40 20.70
CA SER A 161 15.01 1.47 21.42
C SER A 161 14.09 2.11 22.47
N LYS A 162 14.67 2.82 23.44
CA LYS A 162 13.92 3.65 24.40
C LYS A 162 13.03 4.67 23.68
N ALA A 163 13.52 5.30 22.61
CA ALA A 163 12.74 6.26 21.82
C ALA A 163 11.54 5.59 21.12
N THR A 164 11.75 4.41 20.53
CA THR A 164 10.68 3.61 19.92
C THR A 164 9.63 3.22 20.95
N ALA A 165 10.06 2.75 22.13
CA ALA A 165 9.15 2.39 23.20
C ALA A 165 8.30 3.58 23.66
N LEU A 166 8.92 4.75 23.90
CA LEU A 166 8.19 5.96 24.27
C LEU A 166 7.20 6.41 23.17
N SER A 167 7.57 6.27 21.89
CA SER A 167 6.65 6.54 20.79
C SER A 167 5.43 5.61 20.82
N PHE A 168 5.59 4.32 21.16
CA PHE A 168 4.46 3.40 21.31
C PHE A 168 3.55 3.79 22.47
N ILE A 169 4.12 4.28 23.57
CA ILE A 169 3.34 4.81 24.69
C ILE A 169 2.48 6.00 24.24
N SER A 170 3.08 6.97 23.52
CA SER A 170 2.31 8.12 23.00
C SER A 170 1.20 7.72 22.04
N MET A 171 1.43 6.69 21.20
CA MET A 171 0.42 6.15 20.29
C MET A 171 -0.77 5.50 21.03
N LEU A 172 -0.62 5.03 22.28
CA LEU A 172 -1.76 4.49 23.05
C LEU A 172 -2.82 5.57 23.25
N LYS A 173 -2.44 6.80 23.61
CA LYS A 173 -3.38 7.93 23.80
C LYS A 173 -3.75 8.64 22.51
N VAL A 174 -2.81 8.79 21.59
CA VAL A 174 -2.98 9.68 20.43
C VAL A 174 -3.06 8.86 19.14
N GLU A 175 -4.29 8.64 18.68
CA GLU A 175 -4.55 7.82 17.50
C GLU A 175 -3.90 8.36 16.21
N ASN A 176 -3.81 9.68 16.04
CA ASN A 176 -3.22 10.28 14.84
C ASN A 176 -1.72 10.00 14.65
N MET A 177 -1.03 9.54 15.71
CA MET A 177 0.37 9.13 15.65
C MET A 177 0.54 7.71 15.12
N ARG A 178 -0.55 6.93 15.10
CA ARG A 178 -0.55 5.55 14.62
C ARG A 178 -0.45 5.53 13.10
N SER A 179 0.14 4.44 12.61
CA SER A 179 0.13 4.12 11.19
C SER A 179 -1.30 3.91 10.71
N ARG A 180 -1.59 4.34 9.49
CA ARG A 180 -2.86 4.01 8.84
C ARG A 180 -2.67 2.87 7.86
N ILE A 181 -3.65 1.99 7.79
CA ILE A 181 -3.72 0.91 6.81
C ILE A 181 -5.03 0.97 6.05
N THR A 182 -5.05 0.38 4.86
CA THR A 182 -6.28 0.14 4.08
C THR A 182 -7.12 -0.98 4.69
N GLU A 183 -8.34 -1.15 4.18
CA GLU A 183 -9.26 -2.24 4.58
C GLU A 183 -8.67 -3.64 4.38
N ASP A 184 -7.74 -3.80 3.42
CA ASP A 184 -6.99 -5.03 3.15
C ASP A 184 -5.59 -5.05 3.80
N GLY A 185 -5.29 -4.09 4.69
CA GLY A 185 -4.09 -4.11 5.52
C GLY A 185 -2.80 -3.60 4.88
N GLN A 186 -2.86 -2.83 3.79
CA GLN A 186 -1.68 -2.19 3.20
C GLN A 186 -1.37 -0.85 3.89
N LEU A 187 -0.08 -0.55 4.10
CA LEU A 187 0.35 0.67 4.77
C LEU A 187 0.08 1.92 3.92
N ILE A 188 -0.58 2.91 4.51
CA ILE A 188 -0.82 4.23 3.92
C ILE A 188 0.32 5.17 4.36
N ARG A 189 0.91 5.90 3.40
CA ARG A 189 1.88 6.97 3.72
C ARG A 189 1.18 8.32 3.83
N THR A 190 1.66 9.14 4.75
CA THR A 190 1.13 10.48 5.04
C THR A 190 2.16 11.58 4.80
N THR A 191 3.35 11.23 4.32
CA THR A 191 4.46 12.12 4.00
C THR A 191 5.03 11.77 2.63
N ASN A 192 5.79 12.70 2.03
CA ASN A 192 6.30 12.55 0.65
C ASN A 192 5.19 12.18 -0.35
N LEU A 193 4.08 12.91 -0.26
CA LEU A 193 2.88 12.64 -1.05
C LEU A 193 3.09 13.06 -2.53
N PRO A 194 2.44 12.37 -3.48
CA PRO A 194 2.40 12.78 -4.88
C PRO A 194 1.75 14.16 -5.06
N LYS A 195 2.02 14.82 -6.18
CA LYS A 195 1.38 16.10 -6.56
C LYS A 195 -0.13 16.00 -6.60
N PHE A 196 -0.65 14.87 -7.11
CA PHE A 196 -2.09 14.62 -7.25
C PHE A 196 -2.73 14.00 -5.98
N ALA A 197 -2.03 13.98 -4.84
CA ALA A 197 -2.48 13.25 -3.65
C ALA A 197 -3.88 13.62 -3.16
N GLU A 198 -4.30 14.88 -3.32
CA GLU A 198 -5.62 15.35 -2.91
C GLU A 198 -6.78 14.67 -3.66
N PHE A 199 -6.52 14.15 -4.86
CA PHE A 199 -7.53 13.46 -5.67
C PHE A 199 -7.68 11.98 -5.31
N TYR A 200 -6.82 11.45 -4.43
CA TYR A 200 -6.86 10.06 -3.99
C TYR A 200 -7.41 9.96 -2.55
N SER A 201 -8.18 8.91 -2.27
CA SER A 201 -8.68 8.65 -0.92
C SER A 201 -7.55 8.31 0.07
N TYR A 202 -6.50 7.66 -0.43
CA TYR A 202 -5.26 7.37 0.29
C TYR A 202 -4.12 7.13 -0.70
N ILE A 203 -2.88 7.13 -0.20
CA ILE A 203 -1.68 6.82 -0.98
C ILE A 203 -0.94 5.67 -0.30
N LEU A 204 -0.69 4.57 -1.03
CA LEU A 204 0.05 3.42 -0.49
C LEU A 204 1.53 3.74 -0.32
N ALA A 205 2.12 3.24 0.75
CA ALA A 205 3.52 3.47 1.09
C ALA A 205 4.50 2.76 0.14
N SER A 206 4.11 1.62 -0.45
CA SER A 206 4.93 0.86 -1.40
C SER A 206 4.83 1.38 -2.84
N TYR A 207 3.90 2.29 -3.13
CA TYR A 207 3.69 2.83 -4.47
C TYR A 207 4.46 4.15 -4.63
N PRO A 208 5.25 4.32 -5.70
CA PRO A 208 5.99 5.56 -5.95
C PRO A 208 5.04 6.70 -6.35
N ASN A 209 5.50 7.96 -6.21
CA ASN A 209 4.73 9.14 -6.64
C ASN A 209 4.32 9.05 -8.11
N ALA A 210 5.21 8.51 -8.95
CA ALA A 210 4.98 8.30 -10.37
C ALA A 210 3.77 7.39 -10.69
N PHE A 211 3.19 6.64 -9.76
CA PHE A 211 1.91 5.95 -10.01
C PHE A 211 0.71 6.90 -9.92
N TYR A 212 0.77 7.86 -9.00
CA TYR A 212 -0.33 8.75 -8.66
C TYR A 212 -0.27 10.09 -9.40
N ASP A 213 0.92 10.51 -9.85
CA ASP A 213 1.17 11.80 -10.51
C ASP A 213 0.71 11.83 -11.98
N TRP A 214 -0.57 11.54 -12.23
CA TRP A 214 -1.15 11.69 -13.57
C TRP A 214 -2.59 12.14 -13.57
N GLU A 215 -2.91 12.88 -14.61
CA GLU A 215 -4.26 13.28 -14.97
C GLU A 215 -5.18 12.09 -15.23
N PHE A 216 -6.44 12.27 -14.86
CA PHE A 216 -7.50 11.31 -15.12
C PHE A 216 -8.06 11.50 -16.54
N GLY A 217 -8.63 10.45 -17.13
CA GLY A 217 -9.17 10.52 -18.49
C GLY A 217 -10.18 11.66 -18.73
N PHE A 218 -10.99 12.04 -17.72
CA PHE A 218 -11.94 13.14 -17.86
C PHE A 218 -11.28 14.54 -17.90
N MET A 219 -10.07 14.70 -17.35
CA MET A 219 -9.36 15.97 -17.35
C MET A 219 -8.90 16.39 -18.76
N LYS A 220 -8.93 15.45 -19.70
CA LYS A 220 -8.55 15.65 -21.10
C LYS A 220 -9.72 16.07 -21.99
N ASN A 221 -10.93 16.14 -21.46
CA ASN A 221 -12.08 16.65 -22.20
C ASN A 221 -11.99 18.18 -22.26
N TYR A 222 -11.98 18.75 -23.46
CA TYR A 222 -11.93 20.20 -23.68
C TYR A 222 -12.77 20.63 -24.87
N HIS A 223 -13.14 21.91 -24.90
CA HIS A 223 -13.56 22.60 -26.11
C HIS A 223 -12.35 23.32 -26.73
N THR A 224 -12.24 23.30 -28.06
CA THR A 224 -11.31 24.20 -28.74
C THR A 224 -11.98 25.57 -28.89
N ARG A 225 -11.41 26.58 -28.25
CA ARG A 225 -11.84 27.98 -28.31
C ARG A 225 -10.83 28.82 -29.06
N TYR A 226 -11.17 30.07 -29.36
CA TYR A 226 -10.28 31.00 -30.07
C TYR A 226 -10.22 32.33 -29.32
N GLN A 227 -9.00 32.79 -29.05
CA GLN A 227 -8.72 34.12 -28.51
C GLN A 227 -7.70 34.80 -29.42
N ASP A 228 -8.02 36.00 -29.91
CA ASP A 228 -7.18 36.77 -30.84
C ASP A 228 -6.75 35.97 -32.08
N GLY A 229 -7.66 35.12 -32.60
CA GLY A 229 -7.41 34.26 -33.76
C GLY A 229 -6.53 33.04 -33.49
N LYS A 230 -6.10 32.80 -32.25
CA LYS A 230 -5.31 31.62 -31.84
C LYS A 230 -6.18 30.61 -31.11
N PRO A 231 -6.12 29.31 -31.47
CA PRO A 231 -6.86 28.30 -30.74
C PRO A 231 -6.26 28.08 -29.34
N TYR A 232 -7.12 27.84 -28.36
CA TYR A 232 -6.74 27.35 -27.04
C TYR A 232 -7.70 26.24 -26.57
N GLU A 233 -7.22 25.38 -25.69
CA GLU A 233 -7.99 24.29 -25.09
C GLU A 233 -8.64 24.78 -23.80
N GLU A 234 -9.96 24.68 -23.71
CA GLU A 234 -10.74 25.02 -22.53
C GLU A 234 -11.28 23.73 -21.91
N TYR A 235 -10.66 23.24 -20.83
CA TYR A 235 -10.97 21.95 -20.24
C TYR A 235 -12.30 21.97 -19.47
N LEU A 236 -13.17 21.00 -19.74
CA LEU A 236 -14.55 21.01 -19.25
C LEU A 236 -14.66 20.91 -17.73
N TYR A 237 -13.67 20.31 -17.08
CA TYR A 237 -13.64 20.18 -15.62
C TYR A 237 -13.25 21.51 -14.93
N GLU A 238 -12.52 22.40 -15.62
CA GLU A 238 -12.11 23.70 -15.10
C GLU A 238 -13.21 24.76 -15.26
N THR A 239 -13.98 24.68 -16.35
CA THR A 239 -15.10 25.61 -16.61
C THR A 239 -16.31 25.37 -15.70
N GLY A 240 -16.37 24.23 -15.01
CA GLY A 240 -17.54 23.79 -14.25
C GLY A 240 -18.70 23.29 -15.11
N GLU A 241 -18.51 23.16 -16.43
CA GLU A 241 -19.45 22.47 -17.32
C GLU A 241 -19.58 21.00 -16.90
N TYR A 242 -18.44 20.36 -16.58
CA TYR A 242 -18.41 19.04 -15.97
C TYR A 242 -18.26 19.19 -14.47
N LYS A 243 -19.16 18.54 -13.73
CA LYS A 243 -19.21 18.62 -12.26
C LYS A 243 -18.76 17.31 -11.63
N ASP A 244 -17.86 17.41 -10.66
CA ASP A 244 -17.48 16.30 -9.79
C ASP A 244 -18.71 15.74 -9.06
N GLY A 245 -18.79 14.42 -8.96
CA GLY A 245 -19.93 13.68 -8.44
C GLY A 245 -21.11 13.54 -9.42
N ILE A 246 -21.07 14.16 -10.60
CA ILE A 246 -22.16 14.12 -11.59
C ILE A 246 -21.66 13.66 -12.96
N ASN A 247 -20.70 14.35 -13.56
CA ASN A 247 -20.16 14.01 -14.87
C ASN A 247 -18.95 13.08 -14.77
N PHE A 248 -18.15 13.28 -13.73
CA PHE A 248 -16.99 12.50 -13.37
C PHE A 248 -16.91 12.39 -11.85
N ALA A 249 -15.96 11.59 -11.34
CA ALA A 249 -15.55 11.67 -9.96
C ALA A 249 -14.08 11.32 -9.81
N TYR A 250 -13.35 12.10 -9.01
CA TYR A 250 -12.01 11.73 -8.57
C TYR A 250 -12.08 10.52 -7.65
N PRO A 251 -10.99 9.76 -7.48
CA PRO A 251 -10.99 8.68 -6.51
C PRO A 251 -11.36 9.08 -5.07
N ALA A 252 -10.93 10.26 -4.62
CA ALA A 252 -11.28 10.79 -3.30
C ALA A 252 -12.79 11.10 -3.14
N THR A 253 -13.48 11.40 -4.26
CA THR A 253 -14.88 11.82 -4.28
C THR A 253 -15.81 10.80 -4.92
N VAL A 254 -15.29 9.63 -5.30
CA VAL A 254 -16.02 8.57 -6.03
C VAL A 254 -17.29 8.12 -5.29
N LYS A 255 -17.25 8.11 -3.96
CA LYS A 255 -18.41 7.79 -3.09
C LYS A 255 -19.58 8.79 -3.22
N ASN A 256 -19.28 10.01 -3.66
CA ASN A 256 -20.28 11.05 -3.87
C ASN A 256 -20.86 11.04 -5.29
N TYR A 257 -20.39 10.14 -6.16
CA TYR A 257 -20.90 10.04 -7.53
C TYR A 257 -22.36 9.59 -7.55
N LYS A 258 -23.23 10.46 -8.07
CA LYS A 258 -24.69 10.34 -8.03
C LYS A 258 -25.34 10.87 -9.31
N LYS A 259 -24.74 10.59 -10.48
CA LYS A 259 -25.39 10.92 -11.75
C LYS A 259 -26.78 10.29 -11.79
N ASP A 260 -27.80 11.13 -11.90
CA ASP A 260 -29.22 10.76 -12.05
C ASP A 260 -29.79 9.80 -10.98
N GLN A 261 -29.26 9.77 -9.75
CA GLN A 261 -29.63 8.79 -8.72
C GLN A 261 -29.48 7.32 -9.17
N LEU A 262 -28.49 7.03 -10.02
CA LEU A 262 -28.13 5.67 -10.44
C LEU A 262 -27.91 4.76 -9.21
N MET A 263 -28.84 3.82 -9.03
CA MET A 263 -28.70 2.70 -8.10
C MET A 263 -28.28 1.47 -8.89
N TYR A 264 -27.22 0.82 -8.44
CA TYR A 264 -26.73 -0.43 -9.01
C TYR A 264 -27.44 -1.59 -8.33
N THR A 265 -27.90 -2.54 -9.13
CA THR A 265 -28.46 -3.80 -8.60
C THR A 265 -27.34 -4.82 -8.54
N LEU A 266 -27.01 -5.29 -7.34
CA LEU A 266 -26.05 -6.36 -7.10
C LEU A 266 -26.63 -7.72 -7.55
N LEU A 267 -25.79 -8.75 -7.59
CA LEU A 267 -26.20 -10.09 -8.03
C LEU A 267 -27.33 -10.70 -7.19
N ASP A 268 -27.40 -10.35 -5.91
CA ASP A 268 -28.44 -10.77 -4.97
C ASP A 268 -29.75 -9.94 -5.08
N GLY A 269 -29.79 -8.94 -5.97
CA GLY A 269 -30.92 -8.03 -6.15
C GLY A 269 -30.88 -6.79 -5.25
N THR A 270 -29.90 -6.67 -4.36
CA THR A 270 -29.74 -5.51 -3.48
C THR A 270 -29.40 -4.26 -4.30
N LYS A 271 -30.08 -3.14 -4.01
CA LYS A 271 -29.76 -1.86 -4.63
C LYS A 271 -28.72 -1.11 -3.81
N THR A 272 -27.66 -0.65 -4.45
CA THR A 272 -26.58 0.09 -3.81
C THR A 272 -26.15 1.32 -4.62
N ASN A 273 -25.41 2.23 -3.98
CA ASN A 273 -24.81 3.37 -4.66
C ASN A 273 -23.53 2.94 -5.41
N TYR A 274 -22.84 3.89 -6.03
CA TYR A 274 -21.63 3.59 -6.80
C TYR A 274 -20.48 3.02 -5.96
N GLU A 275 -20.29 3.51 -4.73
CA GLU A 275 -19.28 2.98 -3.80
C GLU A 275 -19.56 1.52 -3.42
N GLY A 276 -20.81 1.19 -3.10
CA GLY A 276 -21.19 -0.17 -2.77
C GLY A 276 -21.06 -1.12 -3.97
N MET A 277 -21.29 -0.64 -5.20
CA MET A 277 -21.01 -1.42 -6.42
C MET A 277 -19.50 -1.68 -6.58
N ILE A 278 -18.65 -0.67 -6.37
CA ILE A 278 -17.19 -0.84 -6.40
C ILE A 278 -16.75 -1.89 -5.36
N ASN A 279 -17.31 -1.82 -4.15
CA ASN A 279 -16.98 -2.76 -3.08
C ASN A 279 -17.39 -4.19 -3.40
N ASP A 280 -18.59 -4.39 -3.96
CA ASP A 280 -19.08 -5.71 -4.39
C ASP A 280 -18.24 -6.27 -5.55
N ALA A 281 -17.91 -5.44 -6.53
CA ALA A 281 -17.16 -5.85 -7.72
C ALA A 281 -15.65 -6.06 -7.47
N TRP A 282 -15.08 -5.50 -6.39
CA TRP A 282 -13.64 -5.39 -6.19
C TRP A 282 -12.89 -6.71 -6.33
N LEU A 283 -13.33 -7.79 -5.66
CA LEU A 283 -12.64 -9.09 -5.73
C LEU A 283 -12.63 -9.67 -7.15
N THR A 284 -13.71 -9.46 -7.90
CA THR A 284 -13.80 -9.91 -9.29
C THR A 284 -12.91 -9.04 -10.19
N TRP A 285 -12.92 -7.72 -10.00
CA TRP A 285 -12.04 -6.82 -10.71
C TRP A 285 -10.57 -7.12 -10.45
N GLU A 286 -10.16 -7.26 -9.20
CA GLU A 286 -8.78 -7.56 -8.81
C GLU A 286 -8.26 -8.79 -9.58
N LYS A 287 -9.01 -9.89 -9.53
CA LYS A 287 -8.67 -11.11 -10.26
C LYS A 287 -8.62 -10.91 -11.78
N ASN A 288 -9.65 -10.30 -12.36
CA ASN A 288 -9.75 -10.15 -13.81
C ASN A 288 -8.70 -9.19 -14.37
N ILE A 289 -8.38 -8.12 -13.64
CA ILE A 289 -7.32 -7.16 -13.99
C ILE A 289 -5.97 -7.88 -13.99
N GLU A 290 -5.68 -8.64 -12.93
CA GLU A 290 -4.44 -9.42 -12.83
C GLU A 290 -4.32 -10.42 -13.99
N GLU A 291 -5.37 -11.21 -14.24
CA GLU A 291 -5.38 -12.21 -15.31
C GLU A 291 -5.25 -11.56 -16.70
N TYR A 292 -5.98 -10.48 -16.97
CA TYR A 292 -5.93 -9.76 -18.24
C TYR A 292 -4.56 -9.14 -18.48
N LEU A 293 -4.08 -8.28 -17.57
CA LEU A 293 -2.82 -7.55 -17.74
C LEU A 293 -1.62 -8.48 -17.88
N TRP A 294 -1.55 -9.52 -17.03
CA TRP A 294 -0.45 -10.48 -17.09
C TRP A 294 -0.35 -11.13 -18.46
N ASN A 295 -1.48 -11.50 -19.07
CA ASN A 295 -1.52 -12.19 -20.35
C ASN A 295 -1.33 -11.23 -21.55
N VAL A 296 -1.94 -10.05 -21.55
CA VAL A 296 -1.77 -9.10 -22.68
C VAL A 296 -0.37 -8.49 -22.74
N PHE A 297 0.37 -8.48 -21.62
CA PHE A 297 1.78 -8.07 -21.57
C PHE A 297 2.79 -9.25 -21.48
N ASN A 298 2.35 -10.50 -21.61
CA ASN A 298 3.22 -11.67 -21.82
C ASN A 298 2.82 -12.40 -23.10
N VAL A 299 3.24 -11.84 -24.23
CA VAL A 299 2.86 -12.28 -25.56
C VAL A 299 4.08 -12.83 -26.29
N ASP A 300 3.93 -14.00 -26.92
CA ASP A 300 4.91 -14.54 -27.85
C ASP A 300 4.18 -15.03 -29.10
N TYR A 301 4.38 -14.32 -30.23
CA TYR A 301 3.69 -14.62 -31.48
C TYR A 301 3.88 -16.07 -31.97
N ARG A 302 4.95 -16.75 -31.54
CA ARG A 302 5.27 -18.12 -31.95
C ARG A 302 4.32 -19.14 -31.32
N THR A 303 3.76 -18.82 -30.17
CA THR A 303 2.94 -19.74 -29.35
C THR A 303 1.53 -19.24 -29.10
N ILE A 304 1.26 -17.94 -29.29
CA ILE A 304 0.00 -17.29 -28.90
C ILE A 304 -1.27 -17.98 -29.43
N GLU A 305 -1.26 -18.43 -30.68
CA GLU A 305 -2.39 -19.10 -31.34
C GLU A 305 -2.83 -20.39 -30.63
N LYS A 306 -1.90 -21.05 -29.92
CA LYS A 306 -2.16 -22.30 -29.18
C LYS A 306 -2.21 -22.08 -27.67
N ASN A 307 -2.00 -20.85 -27.20
CA ASN A 307 -1.94 -20.53 -25.79
C ASN A 307 -3.36 -20.38 -25.22
N LYS A 308 -3.87 -21.46 -24.63
CA LYS A 308 -5.21 -21.48 -24.01
C LYS A 308 -5.33 -20.54 -22.81
N GLN A 309 -4.26 -20.37 -22.03
CA GLN A 309 -4.26 -19.47 -20.87
C GLN A 309 -4.46 -18.03 -21.34
N TRP A 310 -3.67 -17.61 -22.34
CA TRP A 310 -3.81 -16.29 -22.94
C TRP A 310 -5.20 -16.08 -23.55
N TYR A 311 -5.68 -17.04 -24.35
CA TYR A 311 -7.00 -16.96 -24.98
C TYR A 311 -8.12 -16.84 -23.94
N ASN A 312 -8.09 -17.67 -22.88
CA ASN A 312 -9.08 -17.61 -21.81
C ASN A 312 -9.03 -16.28 -21.06
N ALA A 313 -7.83 -15.78 -20.75
CA ALA A 313 -7.66 -14.50 -20.07
C ALA A 313 -8.29 -13.35 -20.85
N VAL A 314 -8.00 -13.19 -22.14
CA VAL A 314 -8.58 -12.10 -22.95
C VAL A 314 -10.05 -12.33 -23.29
N THR A 315 -10.51 -13.58 -23.30
CA THR A 315 -11.89 -13.91 -23.62
C THR A 315 -12.80 -13.74 -22.41
N MET A 316 -12.49 -14.39 -21.29
CA MET A 316 -13.36 -14.46 -20.11
C MET A 316 -13.42 -13.14 -19.33
N THR A 317 -12.39 -12.31 -19.42
CA THR A 317 -12.37 -10.99 -18.78
C THR A 317 -13.07 -9.92 -19.62
N SER A 318 -13.34 -10.16 -20.90
CA SER A 318 -13.92 -9.15 -21.80
C SER A 318 -15.43 -8.98 -21.64
N ILE A 319 -15.90 -7.74 -21.78
CA ILE A 319 -17.34 -7.41 -21.87
C ILE A 319 -18.07 -8.15 -23.00
N TYR A 320 -17.35 -8.52 -24.06
CA TYR A 320 -17.92 -9.15 -25.24
C TYR A 320 -18.14 -10.66 -25.08
N TYR A 321 -17.63 -11.26 -23.99
CA TYR A 321 -17.72 -12.71 -23.78
C TYR A 321 -19.16 -13.21 -23.80
N LYS A 322 -20.03 -12.53 -23.04
CA LYS A 322 -21.45 -12.88 -22.92
C LYS A 322 -22.30 -12.11 -23.94
N SER A 323 -21.91 -10.88 -24.28
CA SER A 323 -22.73 -9.99 -25.10
C SER A 323 -22.57 -10.23 -26.61
N ASN A 324 -21.37 -10.55 -27.09
CA ASN A 324 -21.10 -10.77 -28.52
C ASN A 324 -19.84 -11.63 -28.75
N LYS A 325 -19.96 -12.93 -28.47
CA LYS A 325 -18.84 -13.88 -28.57
C LYS A 325 -18.23 -13.96 -29.97
N THR A 326 -19.05 -13.88 -31.02
CA THR A 326 -18.58 -13.93 -32.42
C THR A 326 -17.71 -12.74 -32.76
N TYR A 327 -18.09 -11.52 -32.34
CA TYR A 327 -17.26 -10.33 -32.52
C TYR A 327 -15.92 -10.48 -31.79
N LEU A 328 -15.96 -10.91 -30.53
CA LEU A 328 -14.76 -11.15 -29.72
C LEU A 328 -13.80 -12.15 -30.37
N ASP A 329 -14.31 -13.28 -30.85
CA ASP A 329 -13.49 -14.31 -31.50
C ASP A 329 -12.84 -13.80 -32.79
N ASN A 330 -13.58 -13.05 -33.61
CA ASN A 330 -13.03 -12.43 -34.81
C ASN A 330 -11.93 -11.42 -34.47
N TYR A 331 -12.14 -10.59 -33.45
CA TYR A 331 -11.17 -9.59 -33.01
C TYR A 331 -9.90 -10.23 -32.42
N ILE A 332 -10.04 -11.31 -31.65
CA ILE A 332 -8.91 -12.10 -31.14
C ILE A 332 -8.10 -12.72 -32.29
N ASN A 333 -8.78 -13.31 -33.29
CA ASN A 333 -8.11 -13.90 -34.44
C ASN A 333 -7.36 -12.84 -35.27
N GLU A 334 -7.94 -11.65 -35.42
CA GLU A 334 -7.29 -10.52 -36.08
C GLU A 334 -6.03 -10.10 -35.31
N TYR A 335 -6.11 -9.93 -33.99
CA TYR A 335 -4.96 -9.62 -33.15
C TYR A 335 -3.86 -10.68 -33.27
N ILE A 336 -4.19 -11.98 -33.19
CA ILE A 336 -3.21 -13.07 -33.33
C ILE A 336 -2.50 -12.98 -34.70
N SER A 337 -3.25 -12.73 -35.77
CA SER A 337 -2.70 -12.54 -37.11
C SER A 337 -1.73 -11.35 -37.16
N LEU A 338 -2.12 -10.22 -36.58
CA LEU A 338 -1.29 -9.01 -36.51
C LEU A 338 -0.02 -9.21 -35.68
N ALA A 339 -0.12 -9.85 -34.51
CA ALA A 339 1.02 -10.17 -33.66
C ALA A 339 2.01 -11.12 -34.37
N LYS A 340 1.51 -12.13 -35.09
CA LYS A 340 2.32 -13.03 -35.94
C LYS A 340 3.03 -12.29 -37.06
N LYS A 341 2.30 -11.45 -37.81
CA LYS A 341 2.87 -10.63 -38.88
C LYS A 341 3.94 -9.67 -38.36
N ASN A 342 3.72 -9.08 -37.19
CA ASN A 342 4.63 -8.13 -36.56
C ASN A 342 5.77 -8.79 -35.76
N LYS A 343 5.77 -10.13 -35.62
CA LYS A 343 6.71 -10.89 -34.79
C LYS A 343 6.78 -10.36 -33.34
N THR A 344 5.61 -10.04 -32.78
CA THR A 344 5.50 -9.42 -31.45
C THR A 344 5.95 -10.38 -30.34
N ILE A 345 6.87 -9.93 -29.49
CA ILE A 345 7.17 -10.56 -28.21
C ILE A 345 7.21 -9.46 -27.13
N ILE A 346 6.35 -9.58 -26.12
CA ILE A 346 6.32 -8.73 -24.93
C ILE A 346 6.50 -9.60 -23.69
N GLU A 347 7.32 -9.13 -22.76
CA GLU A 347 7.47 -9.73 -21.43
C GLU A 347 7.05 -8.72 -20.37
N CYS A 348 6.40 -9.22 -19.32
CA CYS A 348 6.07 -8.47 -18.10
C CYS A 348 6.46 -9.30 -16.88
N ASP A 349 7.11 -8.66 -15.91
CA ASP A 349 7.53 -9.31 -14.66
C ASP A 349 6.80 -8.78 -13.40
N LYS A 350 6.02 -7.71 -13.55
CA LYS A 350 5.27 -7.11 -12.45
C LYS A 350 4.07 -6.33 -12.95
N ILE A 351 2.94 -6.55 -12.30
CA ILE A 351 1.72 -5.76 -12.40
C ILE A 351 1.34 -5.27 -11.02
N ALA A 352 0.73 -4.09 -10.93
CA ALA A 352 0.27 -3.52 -9.68
C ALA A 352 -0.88 -2.55 -9.90
N PHE A 353 -1.80 -2.48 -8.96
CA PHE A 353 -2.93 -1.56 -9.00
C PHE A 353 -3.50 -1.38 -7.59
N ASP A 354 -4.20 -0.28 -7.37
CA ASP A 354 -4.71 0.12 -6.08
C ASP A 354 -6.17 0.55 -6.21
N LYS A 355 -7.03 0.15 -5.26
CA LYS A 355 -8.45 0.54 -5.22
C LYS A 355 -8.61 2.05 -5.14
N SER A 356 -7.66 2.77 -4.54
CA SER A 356 -7.65 4.25 -4.57
C SER A 356 -7.41 4.82 -5.96
N GLY A 357 -6.97 4.02 -6.93
CA GLY A 357 -6.84 4.41 -8.33
C GLY A 357 -8.16 4.41 -9.11
N ILE A 358 -9.28 4.04 -8.48
CA ILE A 358 -10.59 3.96 -9.15
C ILE A 358 -11.20 5.36 -9.27
N TYR A 359 -11.61 5.74 -10.48
CA TYR A 359 -12.28 6.99 -10.74
C TYR A 359 -13.43 6.82 -11.73
N LYS A 360 -14.31 7.83 -11.80
CA LYS A 360 -15.44 7.83 -12.71
C LYS A 360 -15.22 8.85 -13.82
N ASN A 361 -15.49 8.44 -15.06
CA ASN A 361 -15.62 9.32 -16.21
C ASN A 361 -17.01 9.15 -16.82
N SER A 362 -17.44 10.07 -17.69
CA SER A 362 -18.70 9.99 -18.43
C SER A 362 -18.87 8.67 -19.17
N ASN A 363 -17.76 8.07 -19.60
CA ASN A 363 -17.72 6.88 -20.45
C ASN A 363 -17.60 5.56 -19.68
N GLY A 364 -17.39 5.57 -18.35
CA GLY A 364 -17.16 4.32 -17.62
C GLY A 364 -16.55 4.48 -16.23
N THR A 365 -16.33 3.35 -15.55
CA THR A 365 -15.50 3.24 -14.35
C THR A 365 -14.08 2.95 -14.80
N TYR A 366 -13.10 3.63 -14.24
CA TYR A 366 -11.70 3.49 -14.63
C TYR A 366 -10.88 3.10 -13.42
N ILE A 367 -9.81 2.32 -13.62
CA ILE A 367 -8.79 2.07 -12.62
C ILE A 367 -7.41 2.27 -13.22
N ARG A 368 -6.53 2.95 -12.47
CA ARG A 368 -5.12 3.04 -12.82
C ARG A 368 -4.35 1.78 -12.47
N VAL A 369 -3.54 1.32 -13.42
CA VAL A 369 -2.71 0.13 -13.31
C VAL A 369 -1.28 0.43 -13.69
N TYR A 370 -0.36 -0.33 -13.11
CA TYR A 370 1.06 -0.32 -13.40
C TYR A 370 1.46 -1.66 -14.02
N VAL A 371 2.31 -1.61 -15.03
CA VAL A 371 2.91 -2.78 -15.68
C VAL A 371 4.40 -2.52 -15.88
N HIS A 372 5.26 -3.38 -15.36
CA HIS A 372 6.68 -3.40 -15.71
C HIS A 372 6.89 -4.35 -16.89
N TYR A 373 7.17 -3.80 -18.06
CA TYR A 373 7.17 -4.56 -19.30
C TYR A 373 8.34 -4.20 -20.22
N LYS A 374 8.57 -5.06 -21.21
CA LYS A 374 9.62 -4.92 -22.22
C LYS A 374 9.15 -5.55 -23.53
N ILE A 375 9.24 -4.78 -24.62
CA ILE A 375 9.00 -5.30 -25.97
C ILE A 375 10.31 -5.89 -26.49
N LYS A 376 10.41 -7.22 -26.58
CA LYS A 376 11.61 -7.92 -27.07
C LYS A 376 11.69 -8.07 -28.56
N SER A 377 10.55 -8.06 -29.24
CA SER A 377 10.52 -8.22 -30.69
C SER A 377 9.29 -7.54 -31.22
N SER A 378 9.47 -6.77 -32.29
CA SER A 378 8.43 -6.12 -33.06
C SER A 378 9.06 -5.63 -34.35
N ILE A 379 8.38 -5.81 -35.48
CA ILE A 379 8.80 -5.20 -36.75
C ILE A 379 8.49 -3.69 -36.73
N ASN A 380 7.38 -3.30 -36.11
CA ASN A 380 6.91 -1.93 -36.09
C ASN A 380 6.04 -1.62 -34.85
N ASN A 381 6.28 -0.48 -34.21
CA ASN A 381 5.52 0.01 -33.06
C ASN A 381 4.57 1.18 -33.43
N LYS A 382 4.28 1.40 -34.71
CA LYS A 382 3.36 2.44 -35.16
C LYS A 382 1.99 2.26 -34.50
N GLN A 383 1.44 3.39 -34.09
CA GLN A 383 0.06 3.50 -33.66
C GLN A 383 -0.85 3.13 -34.85
N VAL A 384 -1.68 2.10 -34.63
CA VAL A 384 -2.65 1.57 -35.60
C VAL A 384 -3.93 1.22 -34.85
N LEU A 385 -5.06 1.11 -35.56
CA LEU A 385 -6.39 0.95 -34.96
C LEU A 385 -6.43 -0.20 -33.94
N LEU A 386 -6.02 -1.40 -34.35
CA LEU A 386 -5.77 -2.55 -33.49
C LEU A 386 -4.26 -2.79 -33.43
N SER A 387 -3.67 -2.59 -32.26
CA SER A 387 -2.23 -2.74 -32.10
C SER A 387 -1.77 -4.19 -32.20
N PRO A 388 -0.67 -4.47 -32.92
CA PRO A 388 -0.06 -5.79 -32.93
C PRO A 388 0.73 -6.09 -31.65
N LEU A 389 0.86 -5.13 -30.71
CA LEU A 389 1.73 -5.23 -29.54
C LEU A 389 1.00 -5.88 -28.36
N ALA A 390 -0.07 -5.23 -27.88
CA ALA A 390 -0.86 -5.72 -26.75
C ALA A 390 -2.35 -5.71 -27.12
N PHE A 391 -3.06 -6.76 -26.74
CA PHE A 391 -4.48 -6.91 -27.05
C PHE A 391 -5.32 -5.93 -26.23
N THR A 392 -6.05 -5.05 -26.91
CA THR A 392 -6.99 -4.11 -26.31
C THR A 392 -8.08 -3.71 -27.31
N PHE A 393 -9.23 -3.31 -26.78
CA PHE A 393 -10.32 -2.68 -27.53
C PHE A 393 -10.14 -1.16 -27.69
N GLU A 394 -9.15 -0.58 -27.02
CA GLU A 394 -8.78 0.82 -27.23
C GLU A 394 -8.35 1.01 -28.69
N ARG A 395 -8.92 2.04 -29.33
CA ARG A 395 -8.55 2.40 -30.69
C ARG A 395 -7.24 3.17 -30.66
N TYR A 396 -6.27 2.76 -31.47
CA TYR A 396 -5.00 3.46 -31.59
C TYR A 396 -4.20 3.54 -30.28
N PRO A 397 -3.94 2.42 -29.57
CA PRO A 397 -3.06 2.45 -28.41
C PRO A 397 -1.64 2.86 -28.86
N ASN A 398 -0.95 3.58 -27.99
CA ASN A 398 0.26 4.30 -28.35
C ASN A 398 1.47 3.77 -27.59
N PHE A 399 2.38 3.16 -28.34
CA PHE A 399 3.67 2.64 -27.88
C PHE A 399 4.84 3.29 -28.62
N LEU A 400 4.64 4.47 -29.24
CA LEU A 400 5.62 5.09 -30.13
C LEU A 400 6.96 5.40 -29.45
N ASN A 401 6.92 5.71 -28.15
CA ASN A 401 8.12 6.04 -27.37
C ASN A 401 8.84 4.80 -26.82
N VAL A 402 8.28 3.59 -27.02
CA VAL A 402 8.83 2.35 -26.47
C VAL A 402 9.98 1.85 -27.33
N LYS A 403 11.17 1.77 -26.72
CA LYS A 403 12.36 1.16 -27.32
C LYS A 403 12.36 -0.34 -27.09
N LEU A 404 12.79 -1.10 -28.09
CA LEU A 404 12.93 -2.55 -27.98
C LEU A 404 14.02 -2.91 -26.96
N TYR A 405 13.81 -4.04 -26.28
CA TYR A 405 14.72 -4.63 -25.27
C TYR A 405 14.91 -3.83 -23.98
N GLU A 406 14.27 -2.68 -23.81
CA GLU A 406 14.30 -1.90 -22.57
C GLU A 406 13.12 -2.27 -21.67
N TRP A 407 13.41 -2.55 -20.39
CA TRP A 407 12.39 -2.61 -19.34
C TRP A 407 11.87 -1.22 -19.02
N ARG A 408 10.55 -1.10 -18.86
CA ARG A 408 9.88 0.18 -18.63
C ARG A 408 8.72 0.04 -17.66
N ASN A 409 8.46 1.15 -16.98
CA ASN A 409 7.32 1.37 -16.11
C ASN A 409 6.17 1.95 -16.93
N GLY A 410 5.18 1.14 -17.26
CA GLY A 410 3.94 1.58 -17.90
C GLY A 410 2.87 1.89 -16.86
N TYR A 411 2.17 3.00 -17.05
CA TYR A 411 1.01 3.38 -16.24
C TYR A 411 -0.16 3.59 -17.19
N PHE A 412 -1.21 2.81 -16.98
CA PHE A 412 -2.34 2.74 -17.89
C PHE A 412 -3.64 2.82 -17.10
N ASP A 413 -4.75 3.06 -17.80
CA ASP A 413 -6.07 2.95 -17.21
C ASP A 413 -6.83 1.79 -17.87
N LEU A 414 -7.62 1.06 -17.09
CA LEU A 414 -8.57 0.06 -17.59
C LEU A 414 -10.00 0.57 -17.40
N VAL A 415 -10.87 0.31 -18.37
CA VAL A 415 -12.31 0.60 -18.27
C VAL A 415 -13.04 -0.65 -17.77
N LEU A 416 -13.71 -0.51 -16.63
CA LEU A 416 -14.35 -1.60 -15.89
C LEU A 416 -15.87 -1.50 -15.92
N LEU A 417 -16.54 -2.64 -16.00
CA LEU A 417 -17.98 -2.77 -15.83
C LEU A 417 -18.36 -3.38 -14.47
N PRO A 418 -19.55 -3.08 -13.93
CA PRO A 418 -20.01 -3.60 -12.64
C PRO A 418 -20.01 -5.13 -12.51
N ASP A 419 -20.15 -5.86 -13.61
CA ASP A 419 -20.19 -7.33 -13.61
C ASP A 419 -18.79 -7.98 -13.56
N GLY A 420 -17.74 -7.19 -13.36
CA GLY A 420 -16.36 -7.65 -13.27
C GLY A 420 -15.60 -7.60 -14.59
N SER A 421 -16.27 -7.36 -15.72
CA SER A 421 -15.63 -7.41 -17.04
C SER A 421 -14.87 -6.12 -17.39
N ILE A 422 -13.90 -6.27 -18.30
CA ILE A 422 -13.00 -5.22 -18.80
C ILE A 422 -13.46 -4.85 -20.22
N ASP A 423 -13.83 -3.59 -20.39
CA ASP A 423 -14.25 -3.03 -21.68
C ASP A 423 -13.01 -2.80 -22.56
N SER A 424 -12.03 -2.05 -22.06
CA SER A 424 -10.80 -1.75 -22.78
C SER A 424 -9.64 -1.43 -21.84
N GLY A 425 -8.41 -1.65 -22.33
CA GLY A 425 -7.18 -1.17 -21.71
C GLY A 425 -6.61 0.00 -22.48
N ILE A 426 -6.54 1.16 -21.84
CA ILE A 426 -6.08 2.42 -22.46
C ILE A 426 -4.56 2.47 -22.37
N PHE A 427 -3.92 1.73 -23.29
CA PHE A 427 -2.47 1.62 -23.36
C PHE A 427 -1.89 2.77 -24.17
N ASN A 428 -1.80 3.94 -23.54
CA ASN A 428 -1.27 5.14 -24.16
C ASN A 428 -0.18 5.77 -23.29
N ASP A 429 1.06 5.58 -23.72
CA ASP A 429 2.27 6.08 -23.04
C ASP A 429 2.41 7.62 -23.16
N TYR A 430 1.59 8.29 -23.97
CA TYR A 430 1.60 9.76 -24.12
C TYR A 430 1.17 10.50 -22.84
N PHE A 431 0.49 9.83 -21.91
CA PHE A 431 -0.06 10.49 -20.73
C PHE A 431 0.99 11.00 -19.73
N HIS A 432 2.28 10.76 -19.97
CA HIS A 432 3.40 11.16 -19.10
C HIS A 432 3.63 12.69 -19.01
N ASP A 433 3.27 13.47 -20.03
CA ASP A 433 3.80 14.84 -20.20
C ASP A 433 2.74 15.96 -20.18
N VAL A 434 1.46 15.65 -19.96
CA VAL A 434 0.43 16.68 -19.80
C VAL A 434 0.34 17.01 -18.32
N ASN A 435 0.83 18.19 -17.95
CA ASN A 435 0.88 18.66 -16.58
C ASN A 435 -0.02 19.89 -16.45
N VAL A 436 -1.33 19.67 -16.31
CA VAL A 436 -2.31 20.77 -16.20
C VAL A 436 -2.23 21.49 -14.85
N LEU A 437 -1.74 20.83 -13.79
CA LEU A 437 -1.51 21.49 -12.47
C LEU A 437 -0.37 22.53 -12.47
N GLY A 438 0.32 22.72 -13.60
CA GLY A 438 1.38 23.72 -13.76
C GLY A 438 1.07 24.80 -14.80
N ARG A 439 -0.17 24.89 -15.29
CA ARG A 439 -0.61 25.94 -16.23
C ARG A 439 -1.34 27.08 -15.51
#